data_AF-A0A0E0GQS6-F1
#
_entry.id   AF-A0A0E0GQS6-F1
#
_cell.length_a   1.000
_cell.length_b   1.000
_cell.length_c   1.000
_cell.angle_alpha   90.00
_cell.angle_beta   90.00
_cell.angle_gamma   90.00
#
_symmetry.space_group_name_H-M   'P 1'
#
loop_
_entity.id
_entity.type
_entity.pdbx_description
1 polymer ?
#
loop_
_entity_poly.entity_id
_entity_poly.type
_entity_poly.pdbx_seq_one_letter_code
_entity_poly.pdbx_strand_id
1 'polypeptide(L)'
;MKRFTYWPQAYLGLVFNWGALIGWAAMKGTIDPAIILPLYTAGICWTLVYDTIYAHQDKEDDVKIGVKSTALRFGDSTKPWISGFGAACIANLALSGYNADLDIDCGLSSHWTAWPYYPFLAAASAHLAWQVSTVDLSDRLDCNRKFVSNKWFGALIFGGILCGRLVS
;
A
#
# COMPACT_ATOMS: atom_id res chain seq x y z
N MET A 1 -1.95 -13.75 -15.98
CA MET A 1 -1.66 -12.37 -16.48
C MET A 1 -0.26 -12.20 -17.05
N LYS A 2 0.80 -12.75 -16.46
CA LYS A 2 2.20 -12.58 -16.93
C LYS A 2 2.43 -12.88 -18.42
N ARG A 3 1.63 -13.75 -19.06
CA ARG A 3 1.73 -14.05 -20.51
C ARG A 3 1.13 -12.97 -21.42
N PHE A 4 0.25 -12.12 -20.90
CA PHE A 4 -0.52 -11.15 -21.68
C PHE A 4 -0.09 -9.70 -21.44
N THR A 5 0.27 -9.34 -20.21
CA THR A 5 0.58 -7.95 -19.81
C THR A 5 1.81 -7.85 -18.92
N TYR A 6 2.48 -6.70 -18.97
CA TYR A 6 3.56 -6.28 -18.07
C TYR A 6 3.08 -5.80 -16.70
N TRP A 7 1.77 -5.76 -16.49
CA TRP A 7 1.15 -5.29 -15.24
C TRP A 7 0.45 -6.38 -14.42
N PRO A 8 0.98 -7.61 -14.29
CA PRO A 8 0.31 -8.64 -13.49
C PRO A 8 0.15 -8.23 -12.02
N GLN A 9 1.07 -7.42 -11.48
CA GLN A 9 1.01 -6.81 -10.15
C GLN A 9 -0.24 -5.94 -9.95
N ALA A 10 -0.64 -5.17 -10.97
CA ALA A 10 -1.83 -4.32 -10.90
C ALA A 10 -3.11 -5.17 -10.79
N TYR A 11 -3.18 -6.26 -11.58
CA TYR A 11 -4.29 -7.20 -11.51
C TYR A 11 -4.33 -7.93 -10.17
N LEU A 12 -3.18 -8.33 -9.64
CA LEU A 12 -3.09 -8.89 -8.29
C LEU A 12 -3.62 -7.89 -7.26
N GLY A 13 -3.22 -6.62 -7.35
CA GLY A 13 -3.69 -5.56 -6.46
C GLY A 13 -5.20 -5.39 -6.52
N LEU A 14 -5.79 -5.38 -7.71
CA LEU A 14 -7.25 -5.28 -7.89
C LEU A 14 -7.99 -6.44 -7.21
N VAL A 15 -7.55 -7.68 -7.44
CA VAL A 15 -8.23 -8.87 -6.92
C VAL A 15 -7.99 -9.06 -5.42
N PHE A 16 -6.77 -8.85 -4.95
CA PHE A 16 -6.40 -9.09 -3.55
C PHE A 16 -7.02 -8.07 -2.60
N ASN A 17 -7.13 -6.80 -3.01
CA ASN A 17 -7.67 -5.74 -2.15
C ASN A 17 -9.21 -5.68 -2.14
N TRP A 18 -9.89 -6.56 -2.88
CA TRP A 18 -11.36 -6.60 -2.96
C TRP A 18 -12.03 -6.81 -1.59
N GLY A 19 -11.30 -7.42 -0.64
CA GLY A 19 -11.74 -7.58 0.74
C GLY A 19 -12.07 -6.27 1.45
N ALA A 20 -11.46 -5.14 1.07
CA ALA A 20 -11.82 -3.84 1.62
C ALA A 20 -13.28 -3.46 1.29
N LEU A 21 -13.67 -3.58 0.01
CA LEU A 21 -15.02 -3.28 -0.46
C LEU A 21 -16.07 -4.19 0.20
N ILE A 22 -15.79 -5.50 0.23
CA ILE A 22 -16.70 -6.50 0.82
C ILE A 22 -16.81 -6.28 2.32
N GLY A 23 -15.68 -6.09 3.02
CA GLY A 23 -15.66 -5.85 4.45
C GLY A 23 -16.43 -4.60 4.84
N TRP A 24 -16.28 -3.51 4.09
CA TRP A 24 -17.07 -2.29 4.30
C TRP A 24 -18.56 -2.53 4.11
N ALA A 25 -18.95 -3.09 2.96
CA ALA A 25 -20.36 -3.34 2.66
C ALA A 25 -21.02 -4.28 3.68
N ALA A 26 -20.30 -5.32 4.11
CA ALA A 26 -20.77 -6.27 5.12
C ALA A 26 -20.99 -5.61 6.49
N MET A 27 -20.13 -4.68 6.90
CA MET A 27 -20.20 -4.02 8.21
C MET A 27 -21.15 -2.82 8.24
N LYS A 28 -21.25 -2.05 7.15
CA LYS A 28 -22.00 -0.78 7.10
C LYS A 28 -23.34 -0.90 6.37
N GLY A 29 -23.58 -1.97 5.61
CA GLY A 29 -24.78 -2.15 4.80
C GLY A 29 -24.89 -1.19 3.60
N THR A 30 -23.89 -0.33 3.41
CA THR A 30 -23.80 0.67 2.35
C THR A 30 -22.37 0.74 1.83
N ILE A 31 -22.15 1.43 0.72
CA ILE A 31 -20.82 1.80 0.25
C ILE A 31 -20.72 3.32 0.33
N ASP A 32 -19.73 3.83 1.06
CA ASP A 32 -19.35 5.23 1.01
C ASP A 32 -18.13 5.39 0.08
N PRO A 33 -18.33 5.90 -1.15
CA PRO A 33 -17.25 6.02 -2.13
C PRO A 33 -16.11 6.93 -1.65
N ALA A 34 -16.39 7.93 -0.81
CA ALA A 34 -15.39 8.88 -0.33
C ALA A 34 -14.36 8.21 0.59
N ILE A 35 -14.78 7.20 1.35
CA ILE A 35 -13.90 6.44 2.24
C ILE A 35 -13.31 5.23 1.51
N ILE A 36 -14.16 4.44 0.84
CA ILE A 36 -13.74 3.12 0.38
C ILE A 36 -12.88 3.16 -0.88
N LEU A 37 -13.12 4.10 -1.80
CA LEU A 37 -12.37 4.15 -3.06
C LEU A 37 -10.91 4.56 -2.81
N PRO A 38 -10.61 5.56 -1.96
CA PRO A 38 -9.23 5.83 -1.54
C PRO A 38 -8.62 4.62 -0.83
N LEU A 39 -9.31 3.98 0.13
CA LEU A 39 -8.77 2.81 0.83
C LEU A 39 -8.40 1.66 -0.13
N TYR A 40 -9.29 1.35 -1.07
CA TYR A 40 -9.06 0.30 -2.07
C TYR A 40 -7.90 0.67 -3.00
N THR A 41 -7.84 1.93 -3.46
CA THR A 41 -6.75 2.45 -4.29
C THR A 41 -5.42 2.39 -3.55
N ALA A 42 -5.40 2.75 -2.27
CA ALA A 42 -4.21 2.63 -1.43
C ALA A 42 -3.69 1.19 -1.36
N GLY A 43 -4.59 0.22 -1.20
CA GLY A 43 -4.24 -1.20 -1.22
C GLY A 43 -3.62 -1.63 -2.55
N ILE A 44 -4.19 -1.22 -3.68
CA ILE A 44 -3.64 -1.52 -5.01
C ILE A 44 -2.24 -0.91 -5.17
N CYS A 45 -2.08 0.36 -4.80
CA CYS A 45 -0.79 1.04 -4.86
C CYS A 45 0.24 0.36 -3.96
N TRP A 46 -0.14 -0.07 -2.75
CA TRP A 46 0.74 -0.82 -1.87
C TRP A 46 1.17 -2.16 -2.47
N THR A 47 0.23 -2.93 -3.06
CA THR A 47 0.55 -4.15 -3.81
C THR A 47 1.53 -3.88 -4.94
N LEU A 48 1.33 -2.79 -5.71
CA LEU A 48 2.26 -2.40 -6.76
C LEU A 48 3.67 -2.11 -6.21
N VAL A 49 3.81 -1.59 -5.00
CA VAL A 49 5.12 -1.39 -4.36
C VAL A 49 5.76 -2.74 -4.01
N TYR A 50 5.14 -3.51 -3.11
CA TYR A 50 5.80 -4.69 -2.55
C TYR A 50 5.92 -5.84 -3.57
N ASP A 51 4.93 -6.01 -4.44
CA ASP A 51 4.91 -7.12 -5.40
C ASP A 51 5.83 -6.82 -6.60
N THR A 52 6.09 -5.54 -6.90
CA THR A 52 7.14 -5.17 -7.85
C THR A 52 8.53 -5.44 -7.27
N ILE A 53 8.77 -5.12 -5.99
CA ILE A 53 10.02 -5.50 -5.30
C ILE A 53 10.17 -7.03 -5.31
N TYR A 54 9.10 -7.76 -4.98
CA TYR A 54 9.10 -9.21 -5.01
C TYR A 54 9.45 -9.75 -6.40
N ALA A 55 8.87 -9.20 -7.46
CA ALA A 55 9.11 -9.63 -8.84
C ALA A 55 10.54 -9.44 -9.34
N HIS A 56 11.38 -8.61 -8.69
CA HIS A 56 12.80 -8.55 -9.02
C HIS A 56 13.55 -9.84 -8.62
N GLN A 57 13.02 -10.64 -7.68
CA GLN A 57 13.57 -11.96 -7.37
C GLN A 57 13.50 -12.90 -8.58
N ASP A 58 12.40 -12.83 -9.34
CA ASP A 58 12.15 -13.71 -10.48
C ASP A 58 12.64 -13.13 -11.81
N LYS A 59 13.29 -11.96 -11.82
CA LYS A 59 13.60 -11.19 -13.04
C LYS A 59 14.31 -12.03 -14.11
N GLU A 60 15.38 -12.73 -13.74
CA GLU A 60 16.15 -13.55 -14.69
C GLU A 60 15.35 -14.74 -15.23
N ASP A 61 14.56 -15.37 -14.37
CA ASP A 61 13.80 -16.56 -14.73
C ASP A 61 12.58 -16.18 -15.57
N ASP A 62 11.92 -15.06 -15.24
CA ASP A 62 10.84 -14.46 -16.03
C ASP A 62 11.33 -14.14 -17.47
N VAL A 63 12.57 -13.66 -17.64
CA VAL A 63 13.19 -13.44 -18.97
C VAL A 63 13.40 -14.76 -19.72
N LYS A 64 14.00 -15.78 -19.06
CA LYS A 64 14.30 -17.08 -19.70
C LYS A 64 13.04 -17.76 -20.24
N ILE A 65 11.93 -17.67 -19.52
CA ILE A 65 10.66 -18.31 -19.90
C ILE A 65 9.71 -17.39 -20.69
N GLY A 66 10.14 -16.15 -20.98
CA GLY A 66 9.41 -15.19 -21.81
C GLY A 66 8.12 -14.65 -21.20
N VAL A 67 8.04 -14.55 -19.87
CA VAL A 67 6.89 -13.97 -19.16
C VAL A 67 7.17 -12.53 -18.74
N LYS A 68 6.11 -11.76 -18.48
CA LYS A 68 6.16 -10.32 -18.25
C LYS A 68 5.85 -9.99 -16.78
N SER A 69 6.47 -8.94 -16.27
CA SER A 69 6.24 -8.40 -14.91
C SER A 69 6.57 -6.90 -14.86
N THR A 70 6.13 -6.20 -13.82
CA THR A 70 6.49 -4.78 -13.61
C THR A 70 7.99 -4.60 -13.39
N ALA A 71 8.66 -5.57 -12.77
CA ALA A 71 10.11 -5.58 -12.62
C ALA A 71 10.84 -5.53 -13.98
N LEU A 72 10.34 -6.30 -14.96
CA LEU A 72 10.85 -6.25 -16.34
C LEU A 72 10.45 -4.99 -17.08
N ARG A 73 9.25 -4.46 -16.82
CA ARG A 73 8.76 -3.24 -17.48
C ARG A 73 9.51 -1.99 -17.05
N PHE A 74 9.78 -1.86 -15.74
CA PHE A 74 10.42 -0.68 -15.18
C PHE A 74 11.94 -0.78 -15.18
N GLY A 75 12.50 -2.00 -15.09
CA GLY A 75 13.95 -2.21 -15.10
C GLY A 75 14.64 -1.30 -14.08
N ASP A 76 15.59 -0.50 -14.55
CA ASP A 76 16.38 0.42 -13.73
C ASP A 76 15.57 1.61 -13.19
N SER A 77 14.42 1.90 -13.81
CA SER A 77 13.50 2.94 -13.36
C SER A 77 12.54 2.46 -12.27
N THR A 78 12.70 1.25 -11.73
CA THR A 78 11.77 0.69 -10.73
C THR A 78 11.61 1.60 -9.52
N LYS A 79 12.71 2.11 -8.94
CA LYS A 79 12.65 2.93 -7.71
C LYS A 79 11.75 4.17 -7.88
N PRO A 80 11.90 5.01 -8.92
CA PRO A 80 10.96 6.09 -9.20
C PRO A 80 9.49 5.67 -9.27
N TRP A 81 9.18 4.56 -9.97
CA TRP A 81 7.81 4.07 -10.11
C TRP A 81 7.20 3.62 -8.79
N ILE A 82 7.92 2.81 -8.01
CA ILE A 82 7.42 2.34 -6.72
C ILE A 82 7.40 3.47 -5.67
N SER A 83 8.24 4.50 -5.79
CA SER A 83 8.11 5.73 -5.00
C SER A 83 6.79 6.46 -5.32
N GLY A 84 6.43 6.58 -6.60
CA GLY A 84 5.16 7.17 -7.03
C GLY A 84 3.94 6.40 -6.50
N PHE A 85 3.97 5.06 -6.60
CA PHE A 85 2.92 4.22 -6.01
C PHE A 85 2.90 4.31 -4.48
N GLY A 86 4.06 4.39 -3.83
CA GLY A 86 4.18 4.61 -2.39
C GLY A 86 3.52 5.92 -1.95
N ALA A 87 3.84 7.02 -2.63
CA ALA A 87 3.22 8.33 -2.36
C ALA A 87 1.71 8.30 -2.58
N ALA A 88 1.24 7.68 -3.67
CA ALA A 88 -0.18 7.51 -3.94
C ALA A 88 -0.87 6.65 -2.87
N CYS A 89 -0.22 5.59 -2.38
CA CYS A 89 -0.73 4.76 -1.29
C CYS A 89 -0.94 5.59 -0.01
N ILE A 90 0.09 6.30 0.44
CA ILE A 90 0.03 7.12 1.66
C ILE A 90 -1.02 8.23 1.53
N ALA A 91 -1.08 8.91 0.38
CA ALA A 91 -2.06 9.96 0.14
C ALA A 91 -3.50 9.44 0.19
N ASN A 92 -3.76 8.26 -0.40
CA ASN A 92 -5.09 7.65 -0.37
C ASN A 92 -5.46 7.12 1.04
N LEU A 93 -4.49 6.62 1.82
CA LEU A 93 -4.71 6.26 3.23
C LEU A 93 -5.01 7.49 4.09
N ALA A 94 -4.31 8.60 3.87
CA ALA A 94 -4.59 9.87 4.54
C ALA A 94 -6.01 10.35 4.22
N LEU A 95 -6.38 10.37 2.93
CA LEU A 95 -7.71 10.78 2.47
C LEU A 95 -8.83 9.87 3.02
N SER A 96 -8.62 8.55 3.00
CA SER A 96 -9.58 7.60 3.58
C SER A 96 -9.73 7.80 5.09
N GLY A 97 -8.63 8.09 5.79
CA GLY A 97 -8.66 8.35 7.23
C GLY A 97 -9.43 9.63 7.55
N TYR A 98 -9.10 10.72 6.86
CA TYR A 98 -9.81 11.99 6.95
C TYR A 98 -11.32 11.83 6.73
N ASN A 99 -11.73 11.19 5.63
CA ASN A 99 -13.15 10.99 5.31
C ASN A 99 -13.87 10.04 6.27
N ALA A 100 -13.14 9.21 7.02
CA ALA A 100 -13.71 8.28 8.00
C ALA A 100 -13.77 8.86 9.42
N ASP A 101 -13.60 10.18 9.54
CA ASP A 101 -13.47 10.94 10.78
C ASP A 101 -12.33 10.42 11.68
N LEU A 102 -11.26 9.89 11.07
CA LEU A 102 -10.00 9.59 11.76
C LEU A 102 -9.07 10.81 11.77
N ASP A 103 -9.63 12.03 11.80
CA ASP A 103 -8.89 13.28 11.64
C ASP A 103 -8.27 13.87 12.94
N ILE A 104 -7.23 14.69 12.79
CA ILE A 104 -6.73 15.60 13.83
C ILE A 104 -7.64 16.83 13.85
N ASP A 105 -8.49 16.97 14.87
CA ASP A 105 -9.05 18.28 15.16
C ASP A 105 -8.01 19.11 15.93
N CYS A 106 -7.48 20.15 15.28
CA CYS A 106 -6.64 21.18 15.88
C CYS A 106 -7.46 22.30 16.55
N GLY A 107 -8.78 22.19 16.66
CA GLY A 107 -9.56 22.99 17.58
C GLY A 107 -9.69 24.47 17.24
N LEU A 108 -10.25 24.78 16.07
CA LEU A 108 -11.39 25.70 16.11
C LEU A 108 -12.64 24.83 16.34
N SER A 109 -12.87 24.52 17.62
CA SER A 109 -14.02 23.83 18.24
C SER A 109 -14.30 22.34 17.94
N SER A 110 -13.88 21.50 18.91
CA SER A 110 -14.62 20.38 19.53
C SER A 110 -14.68 18.95 18.93
N HIS A 111 -13.57 18.38 18.45
CA HIS A 111 -13.43 17.00 17.96
C HIS A 111 -12.03 16.35 18.24
N TRP A 112 -11.61 16.25 19.51
CA TRP A 112 -10.29 15.72 19.96
C TRP A 112 -9.97 14.23 19.66
N THR A 113 -10.54 13.60 18.64
CA THR A 113 -10.83 12.15 18.68
C THR A 113 -10.15 11.25 17.63
N ALA A 114 -9.08 11.65 16.93
CA ALA A 114 -8.30 10.66 16.15
C ALA A 114 -6.79 10.94 16.01
N TRP A 115 -6.19 11.54 17.04
CA TRP A 115 -4.74 11.80 17.08
C TRP A 115 -3.81 10.58 16.88
N PRO A 116 -4.16 9.30 17.17
CA PRO A 116 -3.20 8.20 16.99
C PRO A 116 -3.01 7.79 15.54
N TYR A 117 -3.98 8.01 14.64
CA TYR A 117 -3.90 7.46 13.29
C TYR A 117 -2.70 8.04 12.50
N TYR A 118 -2.52 9.36 12.52
CA TYR A 118 -1.50 10.02 11.71
C TYR A 118 -0.05 9.76 12.15
N PRO A 119 0.29 9.67 13.45
CA PRO A 119 1.61 9.18 13.86
C PRO A 119 1.92 7.78 13.32
N PHE A 120 0.95 6.87 13.34
CA PHE A 120 1.12 5.53 12.74
C PHE A 120 1.24 5.59 11.22
N LEU A 121 0.46 6.45 10.55
CA LEU A 121 0.57 6.68 9.11
C LEU A 121 1.93 7.27 8.73
N ALA A 122 2.47 8.20 9.54
CA ALA A 122 3.81 8.76 9.38
C ALA A 122 4.89 7.68 9.54
N ALA A 123 4.75 6.81 10.55
CA ALA A 123 5.64 5.66 10.73
C ALA A 123 5.56 4.68 9.55
N ALA A 124 4.36 4.40 9.03
CA ALA A 124 4.16 3.55 7.85
C ALA A 124 4.77 4.17 6.58
N SER A 125 4.63 5.48 6.41
CA SER A 125 5.26 6.25 5.33
C SER A 125 6.78 6.18 5.42
N ALA A 126 7.36 6.39 6.61
CA ALA A 126 8.79 6.26 6.84
C ALA A 126 9.29 4.83 6.57
N HIS A 127 8.54 3.80 6.98
CA HIS A 127 8.86 2.41 6.69
C HIS A 127 8.87 2.14 5.17
N LEU A 128 7.88 2.63 4.44
CA LEU A 128 7.79 2.45 2.99
C LEU A 128 8.91 3.22 2.26
N ALA A 129 9.21 4.46 2.69
CA ALA A 129 10.33 5.23 2.17
C ALA A 129 11.67 4.54 2.43
N TRP A 130 11.85 3.93 3.61
CA TRP A 130 13.02 3.12 3.93
C TRP A 130 13.12 1.90 3.00
N GLN A 131 12.03 1.16 2.78
CA GLN A 131 12.02 0.01 1.85
C GLN A 131 12.47 0.44 0.45
N VAL A 132 11.87 1.49 -0.11
CA VAL A 132 12.12 1.92 -1.49
C VAL A 132 13.53 2.50 -1.66
N SER A 133 14.02 3.29 -0.70
CA SER A 133 15.36 3.90 -0.78
C SER A 133 16.47 2.87 -0.64
N THR A 134 16.33 1.94 0.31
CA THR A 134 17.40 1.01 0.69
C THR A 134 17.36 -0.32 -0.04
N VAL A 135 16.28 -0.66 -0.76
CA VAL A 135 16.24 -1.94 -1.49
C VAL A 135 17.33 -2.02 -2.56
N ASP A 136 18.06 -3.13 -2.56
CA ASP A 136 18.88 -3.55 -3.68
C ASP A 136 18.06 -4.49 -4.58
N LEU A 137 17.67 -3.97 -5.75
CA LEU A 137 16.84 -4.69 -6.72
C LEU A 137 17.61 -5.78 -7.48
N SER A 138 18.93 -5.83 -7.32
CA SER A 138 19.77 -6.89 -7.87
C SER A 138 19.99 -8.05 -6.89
N ASP A 139 19.75 -7.83 -5.59
CA ASP A 139 19.86 -8.85 -4.55
C ASP A 139 18.49 -9.48 -4.25
N ARG A 140 18.35 -10.76 -4.61
CA ARG A 140 17.17 -11.58 -4.34
C ARG A 140 16.83 -11.65 -2.84
N LEU A 141 17.84 -11.77 -1.98
CA LEU A 141 17.65 -11.88 -0.53
C LEU A 141 17.19 -10.56 0.07
N ASP A 142 17.75 -9.42 -0.38
CA ASP A 142 17.29 -8.12 0.08
C ASP A 142 15.86 -7.85 -0.39
N CYS A 143 15.53 -8.11 -1.67
CA CYS A 143 14.16 -8.04 -2.17
C CYS A 143 13.18 -8.88 -1.33
N ASN A 144 13.57 -10.09 -0.93
CA ASN A 144 12.77 -10.94 -0.06
C ASN A 144 12.57 -10.32 1.33
N ARG A 145 13.65 -9.80 1.94
CA ARG A 145 13.59 -9.14 3.26
C ARG A 145 12.66 -7.92 3.23
N LYS A 146 12.75 -7.09 2.19
CA LYS A 146 11.84 -5.94 1.99
C LYS A 146 10.40 -6.37 1.76
N PHE A 147 10.17 -7.42 0.98
CA PHE A 147 8.84 -7.99 0.81
C PHE A 147 8.25 -8.43 2.15
N VAL A 148 8.99 -9.24 2.92
CA VAL A 148 8.57 -9.76 4.24
C VAL A 148 8.34 -8.64 5.25
N SER A 149 9.06 -7.51 5.17
CA SER A 149 8.86 -6.39 6.10
C SER A 149 7.51 -5.68 5.92
N ASN A 150 6.78 -5.91 4.81
CA ASN A 150 5.45 -5.33 4.60
C ASN A 150 4.41 -5.75 5.66
N LYS A 151 4.62 -6.86 6.38
CA LYS A 151 3.79 -7.18 7.56
C LYS A 151 3.79 -6.05 8.59
N TRP A 152 4.89 -5.32 8.73
CA TRP A 152 4.99 -4.17 9.64
C TRP A 152 4.26 -2.94 9.10
N PHE A 153 4.29 -2.71 7.78
CA PHE A 153 3.46 -1.67 7.17
C PHE A 153 1.97 -1.93 7.46
N GLY A 154 1.50 -3.15 7.21
CA GLY A 154 0.13 -3.55 7.52
C GLY A 154 -0.20 -3.41 9.01
N ALA A 155 0.70 -3.83 9.90
CA ALA A 155 0.52 -3.70 11.35
C ALA A 155 0.48 -2.23 11.81
N LEU A 156 1.27 -1.34 11.22
CA LEU A 156 1.24 0.09 11.51
C LEU A 156 -0.09 0.72 11.10
N ILE A 157 -0.56 0.45 9.87
CA ILE A 157 -1.86 0.97 9.40
C ILE A 157 -3.01 0.42 10.27
N PHE A 158 -3.02 -0.88 10.54
CA PHE A 158 -4.03 -1.49 11.40
C PHE A 158 -3.99 -0.92 12.82
N GLY A 159 -2.80 -0.79 13.41
CA GLY A 159 -2.61 -0.19 14.74
C GLY A 159 -3.10 1.25 14.79
N GLY A 160 -2.82 2.05 13.76
CA GLY A 160 -3.33 3.41 13.63
C GLY A 160 -4.86 3.48 13.58
N ILE A 161 -5.49 2.59 12.81
CA ILE A 161 -6.97 2.51 12.73
C ILE A 161 -7.55 2.09 14.09
N LEU A 162 -7.00 1.06 14.71
CA LEU A 162 -7.48 0.52 15.99
C LEU A 162 -7.33 1.55 17.11
N CYS A 163 -6.13 2.13 17.27
CA CYS A 163 -5.88 3.16 18.27
C CYS A 163 -6.70 4.43 17.99
N GLY A 164 -6.85 4.82 16.73
CA GLY A 164 -7.76 5.88 16.32
C GLY A 164 -9.16 5.62 16.90
N ARG A 165 -9.77 4.49 16.56
CA ARG A 165 -11.13 4.13 16.98
C ARG A 165 -11.32 3.91 18.48
N LEU A 166 -10.31 3.45 19.20
CA LEU A 166 -10.39 3.25 20.65
C LEU A 166 -10.32 4.55 21.45
N VAL A 167 -9.75 5.59 20.84
CA VAL A 167 -9.59 6.92 21.45
C VAL A 167 -10.65 7.90 20.91
N SER A 168 -11.39 7.52 19.86
CA SER A 168 -12.53 8.24 19.26
C SER A 168 -13.83 8.20 20.07
#